data_AF-A0A934BQA6-F1
#
_entry.id   AF-A0A934BQA6-F1
#
_cell.length_a   1.000
_cell.length_b   1.000
_cell.length_c   1.000
_cell.angle_alpha   90.00
_cell.angle_beta   90.00
_cell.angle_gamma   90.00
#
_symmetry.space_group_name_H-M   'P 1'
#
loop_
_entity.id
_entity.type
_entity.pdbx_description
1 polymer ?
#
loop_
_entity_poly.entity_id
_entity_poly.type
_entity_poly.pdbx_seq_one_letter_code
_entity_poly.pdbx_strand_id
1 'polypeptide(L)'
;MKRIPVRILFLLALIPPATLLAADAAPVATWHAQTLGQALGQMVLFAAVGIAAAIIGYKVFDKCTPGDMNKEILENKNVAAAIVAGAVILGVCIIIAAAMIG
;
A
#
# COMPACT_ATOMS: atom_id res chain seq x y z
N MET A 1 -27.78 45.52 -10.83
CA MET A 1 -27.38 46.19 -9.58
C MET A 1 -28.26 45.68 -8.43
N LYS A 2 -28.09 44.41 -8.01
CA LYS A 2 -28.87 43.81 -6.92
C LYS A 2 -28.13 44.09 -5.61
N ARG A 3 -28.72 44.91 -4.74
CA ARG A 3 -28.14 45.29 -3.44
C ARG A 3 -28.02 44.02 -2.59
N ILE A 4 -26.77 43.61 -2.35
CA ILE A 4 -26.45 42.49 -1.47
C ILE A 4 -26.95 42.91 -0.07
N PRO A 5 -27.89 42.19 0.54
CA PRO A 5 -28.49 42.62 1.79
C PRO A 5 -27.45 42.52 2.91
N VAL A 6 -27.30 43.61 3.66
CA VAL A 6 -26.33 43.80 4.76
C VAL A 6 -26.35 42.64 5.79
N ARG A 7 -27.48 41.93 5.93
CA ARG A 7 -27.61 40.74 6.79
C ARG A 7 -26.76 39.55 6.31
N ILE A 8 -26.56 39.39 4.99
CA ILE A 8 -25.68 38.36 4.41
C ILE A 8 -24.21 38.69 4.67
N LEU A 9 -23.85 39.99 4.61
CA LEU A 9 -22.50 40.44 4.97
C LEU A 9 -22.21 40.28 6.47
N PHE A 10 -23.22 40.47 7.33
CA PHE A 10 -23.12 40.25 8.78
C PHE A 10 -23.03 38.75 9.15
N LEU A 11 -23.72 37.87 8.41
CA LEU A 11 -23.62 36.41 8.59
C LEU A 11 -22.26 35.85 8.14
N LEU A 12 -21.63 36.46 7.13
CA LEU A 12 -20.27 36.10 6.69
C LEU A 12 -19.20 36.55 7.69
N ALA A 13 -19.41 37.68 8.38
CA ALA A 13 -18.50 38.21 9.39
C ALA A 13 -18.58 37.50 10.76
N LEU A 14 -19.64 36.70 10.98
CA LEU A 14 -19.84 35.93 12.21
C LEU A 14 -19.20 34.53 12.17
N ILE A 15 -18.59 34.14 11.04
CA ILE A 15 -17.68 33.00 11.00
C ILE A 15 -16.37 33.50 11.60
N PRO A 16 -16.01 33.09 12.83
CA PRO A 16 -14.78 33.54 13.45
C PRO A 16 -13.61 33.13 12.54
N PRO A 17 -12.66 34.02 12.21
CA PRO A 17 -11.45 33.65 11.47
C PRO A 17 -10.63 32.57 12.22
N ALA A 18 -10.94 32.33 13.50
CA ALA A 18 -10.43 31.20 14.27
C ALA A 18 -10.83 29.83 13.70
N THR A 19 -11.98 29.66 13.01
CA THR A 19 -12.29 28.37 12.34
C THR A 19 -11.52 28.18 11.04
N LEU A 20 -10.99 29.26 10.44
CA LEU A 20 -10.03 29.17 9.34
C LEU A 20 -8.61 28.87 9.83
N LEU A 21 -8.19 29.41 10.99
CA LEU A 21 -6.91 29.04 11.63
C LEU A 21 -6.95 27.66 12.32
N ALA A 22 -8.10 27.25 12.86
CA ALA A 22 -8.25 25.93 13.50
C ALA A 22 -8.48 24.79 12.48
N ALA A 23 -8.82 25.12 11.22
CA ALA A 23 -8.84 24.13 10.14
C ALA A 23 -7.43 23.60 9.81
N ASP A 24 -6.39 24.40 10.04
CA ASP A 24 -4.98 24.01 9.88
C ASP A 24 -4.45 23.20 11.10
N ALA A 25 -5.21 23.17 12.20
CA ALA A 25 -4.87 22.49 13.44
C ALA A 25 -5.59 21.14 13.62
N ALA A 26 -6.25 20.61 12.58
CA ALA A 26 -6.50 19.19 12.55
C ALA A 26 -5.13 18.51 12.42
N PRO A 27 -4.75 17.56 13.29
CA PRO A 27 -3.53 16.79 13.08
C PRO A 27 -3.70 16.05 11.75
N VAL A 28 -3.14 16.59 10.68
CA VAL A 28 -3.05 15.91 9.40
C VAL A 28 -2.37 14.60 9.72
N ALA A 29 -3.05 13.48 9.48
CA ALA A 29 -2.47 12.17 9.76
C ALA A 29 -1.16 12.08 8.98
N THR A 30 -0.03 12.24 9.68
CA THR A 30 1.28 12.24 9.06
C THR A 30 1.65 10.77 8.83
N TRP A 31 1.15 10.20 7.74
CA TRP A 31 1.52 8.86 7.27
C TRP A 31 3.02 8.74 6.90
N HIS A 32 3.78 9.83 7.07
CA HIS A 32 5.17 9.98 6.72
C HIS A 32 6.04 10.00 7.97
N ALA A 33 7.14 9.26 7.94
CA ALA A 33 8.18 9.35 8.95
C ALA A 33 8.65 10.80 9.13
N GLN A 34 8.62 11.29 10.36
CA GLN A 34 9.22 12.57 10.73
C GLN A 34 10.70 12.42 11.11
N THR A 35 11.13 11.18 11.36
CA THR A 35 12.47 10.85 11.83
C THR A 35 13.02 9.65 11.04
N LEU A 36 14.35 9.60 10.89
CA LEU A 36 15.03 8.50 10.19
C LEU A 36 14.73 7.14 10.81
N GLY A 37 14.67 7.06 12.15
CA GLY A 37 14.37 5.80 12.85
C GLY A 37 12.98 5.26 12.52
N GLN A 38 11.99 6.16 12.42
CA GLN A 38 10.62 5.79 12.07
C GLN A 38 10.51 5.34 10.61
N ALA A 39 11.27 5.96 9.70
CA ALA A 39 11.36 5.56 8.29
C ALA A 39 11.92 4.13 8.14
N LEU A 40 12.99 3.81 8.86
CA LEU A 40 13.56 2.46 8.86
C LEU A 40 12.57 1.42 9.41
N GLY A 41 11.86 1.75 10.50
CA GLY A 41 10.84 0.89 11.07
C GLY A 41 9.71 0.60 10.07
N GLN A 42 9.22 1.63 9.37
CA GLN A 42 8.20 1.47 8.34
C GLN A 42 8.71 0.67 7.14
N MET A 43 9.94 0.90 6.68
CA MET A 43 10.56 0.13 5.58
C MET A 43 10.61 -1.36 5.92
N VAL A 44 11.11 -1.73 7.10
CA VAL A 44 11.21 -3.14 7.52
C VAL A 44 9.82 -3.77 7.64
N LEU A 45 8.85 -3.02 8.17
CA LEU A 45 7.47 -3.50 8.28
C LEU A 45 6.85 -3.79 6.91
N PHE A 46 6.93 -2.84 5.98
CA PHE A 46 6.41 -3.02 4.62
C PHE A 46 7.15 -4.12 3.85
N ALA A 47 8.47 -4.24 4.02
CA ALA A 47 9.25 -5.34 3.44
C ALA A 47 8.80 -6.71 3.99
N ALA A 48 8.61 -6.83 5.31
CA ALA A 48 8.13 -8.05 5.93
C ALA A 48 6.73 -8.44 5.44
N VAL A 49 5.82 -7.47 5.32
CA VAL A 49 4.47 -7.68 4.76
C VAL A 49 4.55 -8.17 3.32
N GLY A 50 5.39 -7.55 2.48
CA GLY A 50 5.59 -7.97 1.09
C GLY A 50 6.13 -9.39 0.97
N ILE A 51 7.12 -9.76 1.79
CA ILE A 51 7.68 -11.12 1.82
C ILE A 51 6.62 -12.13 2.25
N ALA A 52 5.87 -11.84 3.31
CA ALA A 52 4.81 -12.72 3.79
C ALA A 52 3.73 -12.92 2.72
N ALA A 53 3.32 -11.85 2.03
CA ALA A 53 2.37 -11.91 0.94
C ALA A 53 2.91 -12.73 -0.25
N ALA A 54 4.19 -12.59 -0.59
CA ALA A 54 4.82 -13.36 -1.67
C ALA A 54 4.83 -14.87 -1.38
N ILE A 55 5.15 -15.26 -0.13
CA ILE A 55 5.12 -16.66 0.31
C ILE A 55 3.70 -17.22 0.23
N ILE A 56 2.71 -16.46 0.70
CA ILE A 56 1.30 -16.87 0.65
C ILE A 56 0.84 -17.01 -0.81
N GLY A 57 1.14 -16.03 -1.66
CA GLY A 57 0.79 -16.06 -3.08
C GLY A 57 1.38 -17.26 -3.81
N TYR A 58 2.67 -17.55 -3.59
CA TYR A 58 3.31 -18.73 -4.14
C TYR A 58 2.66 -20.03 -3.64
N LYS A 59 2.40 -20.13 -2.33
CA LYS A 59 1.79 -21.34 -1.74
C LYS A 59 0.36 -21.59 -2.22
N VAL A 60 -0.40 -20.53 -2.48
CA VAL A 60 -1.73 -20.63 -3.12
C VAL A 60 -1.58 -21.13 -4.54
N PHE A 61 -0.64 -20.58 -5.31
CA PHE A 61 -0.39 -21.03 -6.68
C PHE A 61 0.06 -22.49 -6.76
N ASP A 62 0.96 -22.92 -5.89
CA ASP A 62 1.45 -24.30 -5.80
C ASP A 62 0.30 -25.28 -5.49
N LYS A 63 -0.64 -24.90 -4.62
CA LYS A 63 -1.86 -25.69 -4.38
C LYS A 63 -2.83 -25.72 -5.57
N CYS A 64 -2.91 -24.63 -6.33
CA CYS A 64 -3.77 -24.56 -7.51
C CYS A 64 -3.22 -25.37 -8.69
N THR A 65 -1.91 -25.64 -8.72
CA THR A 65 -1.26 -26.41 -9.76
C THR A 65 -1.23 -27.88 -9.35
N PRO A 66 -2.08 -28.76 -9.92
CA PRO A 66 -2.04 -30.18 -9.60
C PRO A 66 -0.76 -30.81 -10.17
N GLY A 67 0.25 -30.89 -9.32
CA GLY A 67 1.57 -31.46 -9.61
C GLY A 67 2.59 -30.90 -8.63
N ASP A 68 3.30 -31.76 -7.90
CA ASP A 68 4.31 -31.33 -6.93
C ASP A 68 5.50 -30.70 -7.68
N MET A 69 5.46 -29.41 -7.97
CA MET A 69 6.54 -28.70 -8.66
C MET A 69 7.86 -28.84 -7.90
N ASN A 70 7.81 -28.84 -6.57
CA ASN A 70 8.98 -29.11 -5.73
C ASN A 70 9.58 -30.50 -5.99
N LYS A 71 8.75 -31.52 -6.16
CA LYS A 71 9.20 -32.89 -6.47
C LYS A 71 9.78 -32.98 -7.88
N GLU A 72 9.13 -32.32 -8.83
CA GLU A 72 9.56 -32.28 -10.23
C GLU A 72 10.92 -31.53 -10.40
N ILE A 73 11.13 -30.49 -9.59
CA ILE A 73 12.40 -29.75 -9.55
C ILE A 73 13.50 -30.55 -8.84
N LEU A 74 13.21 -31.17 -7.69
CA LEU A 74 14.22 -31.84 -6.86
C LEU A 74 14.54 -33.26 -7.32
N GLU A 75 13.54 -34.07 -7.66
CA GLU A 75 13.72 -35.48 -8.04
C GLU A 75 13.96 -35.62 -9.55
N ASN A 76 13.09 -35.03 -10.37
CA ASN A 76 13.16 -35.16 -11.83
C ASN A 76 14.11 -34.15 -12.49
N LYS A 77 14.66 -33.19 -11.72
CA LYS A 77 15.56 -32.12 -12.20
C LYS A 77 15.00 -31.37 -13.42
N ASN A 78 13.69 -31.17 -13.42
CA ASN A 78 13.02 -30.56 -14.55
C ASN A 78 13.21 -29.03 -14.54
N VAL A 79 14.06 -28.55 -15.45
CA VAL A 79 14.35 -27.11 -15.61
C VAL A 79 13.10 -26.34 -16.03
N ALA A 80 12.18 -26.94 -16.80
CA ALA A 80 10.95 -26.27 -17.22
C ALA A 80 10.06 -25.93 -16.00
N ALA A 81 9.92 -26.87 -15.06
CA ALA A 81 9.20 -26.62 -13.81
C ALA A 81 9.85 -25.51 -12.98
N ALA A 82 11.19 -25.46 -12.92
CA ALA A 82 11.92 -24.40 -12.22
C ALA A 82 11.71 -23.01 -12.86
N ILE A 83 11.70 -22.93 -14.20
CA ILE A 83 11.44 -21.67 -14.92
C ILE A 83 10.03 -21.18 -14.64
N VAL A 84 9.03 -22.07 -14.68
CA VAL A 84 7.63 -21.73 -14.37
C VAL A 84 7.50 -21.26 -12.92
N ALA A 85 8.11 -21.95 -11.96
CA ALA A 85 8.14 -21.54 -10.56
C ALA A 85 8.71 -20.12 -10.40
N GLY A 86 9.84 -19.83 -11.05
CA GLY A 86 10.46 -18.51 -11.04
C GLY A 86 9.56 -17.43 -11.63
N ALA A 87 8.93 -17.70 -12.79
CA ALA A 87 8.03 -16.76 -13.45
C ALA A 87 6.81 -16.41 -12.58
N VAL A 88 6.26 -17.41 -11.88
CA VAL A 88 5.14 -17.21 -10.95
C VAL A 88 5.54 -16.34 -9.77
N ILE A 89 6.68 -16.63 -9.14
CA ILE A 89 7.20 -15.83 -8.02
C ILE A 89 7.40 -14.38 -8.45
N LEU A 90 8.01 -14.15 -9.63
CA LEU A 90 8.18 -12.79 -10.15
C LEU A 90 6.83 -12.09 -10.39
N GLY A 91 5.85 -12.78 -10.97
CA GLY A 91 4.51 -12.23 -11.20
C GLY A 91 3.82 -11.83 -9.89
N VAL A 92 3.87 -12.68 -8.87
CA VAL A 92 3.31 -12.39 -7.54
C VAL A 92 3.99 -11.18 -6.91
N CYS A 93 5.33 -11.10 -6.97
CA CYS A 93 6.06 -9.95 -6.45
C CYS A 93 5.70 -8.63 -7.14
N ILE A 94 5.49 -8.64 -8.47
CA ILE A 94 5.08 -7.45 -9.23
C ILE A 94 3.67 -7.00 -8.82
N ILE A 95 2.72 -7.94 -8.67
CA ILE A 95 1.35 -7.61 -8.23
C ILE A 95 1.38 -6.98 -6.84
N ILE A 96 2.16 -7.54 -5.91
CA ILE A 96 2.31 -7.00 -4.56
C ILE A 96 2.93 -5.60 -4.60
N ALA A 97 3.99 -5.40 -5.40
CA ALA A 97 4.62 -4.09 -5.56
C ALA A 97 3.63 -3.05 -6.10
N ALA A 98 2.84 -3.42 -7.12
CA ALA A 98 1.80 -2.55 -7.68
C ALA A 98 0.71 -2.21 -6.65
N ALA A 99 0.31 -3.18 -5.81
CA ALA A 99 -0.68 -2.97 -4.76
C ALA A 99 -0.18 -2.04 -3.65
N MET A 100 1.13 -1.96 -3.43
CA MET A 100 1.74 -1.08 -2.42
C MET A 100 1.97 0.36 -2.92
N ILE A 101 1.89 0.60 -4.22
CA ILE A 101 2.15 1.91 -4.84
C ILE A 101 0.89 2.82 -4.87
N GLY A 102 -0.26 2.32 -4.41
CA GLY A 102 -1.52 3.09 -4.29
C GLY A 102 -1.66 3.82 -2.96
#